data_AF-A0A2N0RBT5-F1
#
_entry.id   AF-A0A2N0RBT5-F1
#
_cell.length_a   1.000
_cell.length_b   1.000
_cell.length_c   1.000
_cell.angle_alpha   90.00
_cell.angle_beta   90.00
_cell.angle_gamma   90.00
#
_symmetry.space_group_name_H-M   'P 1'
#
loop_
_entity.id
_entity.type
_entity.pdbx_description
1 polymer ?
#
loop_
_entity_poly.entity_id
_entity_poly.type
_entity_poly.pdbx_seq_one_letter_code
_entity_poly.pdbx_strand_id
1 'polypeptide(L)'
;GIGTDINNQKAFELYQKAADLGNINGLNNLGWCYYDGIGTDVNIQKVFESFQKAADLRNSYGINNLGWCYREGIGTNINEQKAFELHQKAADLGNITAIFNLIGSDDDYAYGCNNLGYCYENGIGTDINNQKAFESYQKAADFGNINGINNLGWCYGEGIGTNINEQKALELYQKAADFESITAIFNLIECYYEGIGTNINKQKVFELYQKAANLGNSTAQYSLAWMYENGSEVEKDINNAIYWYKKSAEQGYTEAQLSYCYENGIETEVNEQRAIELYQKAADLGNVGGINNLGWCYYDGIGTDINTQKVFESFQKAADFGNTIGINNLAWCYREGIGTNVNEQKAFELYQKAADLENITAIFNLIECYYEGIGTNIDKQKVFELYQKAANLGNSTAQYSLAWMYENGSEVKKDINNAIYWYKKSAKQGHTGAVDLGNINGINNLGWCYYEGIGTDINTLKCFELFQKAADLGNSYGMSSLGYCFKEGIGTNINNQKAFELYKKAADLENLIAIKNLVWCYENGIGTNVDKKKVFELYQKAAHLGSSTAQYNLAKMYES
;
A
#
# COMPACT_ATOMS: atom_id res chain seq x y z
N GLY A 1 -19.74 6.10 -35.92
CA GLY A 1 -19.29 7.45 -36.29
C GLY A 1 -20.49 8.37 -36.51
N ILE A 2 -20.24 9.63 -36.88
CA ILE A 2 -21.32 10.60 -37.14
C ILE A 2 -22.18 10.07 -38.31
N GLY A 3 -23.42 9.68 -38.01
CA GLY A 3 -24.42 9.19 -38.97
C GLY A 3 -24.34 7.71 -39.38
N THR A 4 -23.47 6.88 -38.76
CA THR A 4 -23.29 5.44 -39.09
C THR A 4 -22.66 4.69 -37.92
N ASP A 5 -22.83 3.36 -37.82
CA ASP A 5 -22.10 2.54 -36.85
C ASP A 5 -20.57 2.67 -37.03
N ILE A 6 -19.80 2.45 -35.96
CA ILE A 6 -18.34 2.40 -36.01
C ILE A 6 -17.92 1.12 -36.75
N ASN A 7 -17.10 1.26 -37.79
CA ASN A 7 -16.58 0.13 -38.55
C ASN A 7 -15.10 0.36 -38.86
N ASN A 8 -14.24 -0.17 -37.98
CA ASN A 8 -12.79 0.04 -38.04
C ASN A 8 -12.16 -0.60 -39.29
N GLN A 9 -12.65 -1.76 -39.72
CA GLN A 9 -12.15 -2.44 -40.91
C GLN A 9 -12.44 -1.61 -42.17
N LYS A 10 -13.65 -1.07 -42.29
CA LYS A 10 -14.02 -0.20 -43.42
C LYS A 10 -13.27 1.13 -43.38
N ALA A 11 -13.01 1.69 -42.19
CA ALA A 11 -12.19 2.88 -42.05
C ALA A 11 -10.75 2.63 -42.52
N PHE A 12 -10.14 1.53 -42.09
CA PHE A 12 -8.82 1.10 -42.55
C PHE A 12 -8.74 0.96 -44.07
N GLU A 13 -9.71 0.27 -44.69
CA GLU A 13 -9.77 0.12 -46.15
C GLU A 13 -9.85 1.46 -46.90
N LEU A 14 -10.57 2.45 -46.35
CA LEU A 14 -10.68 3.78 -46.93
C LEU A 14 -9.40 4.58 -46.75
N TYR A 15 -8.74 4.50 -45.59
CA TYR A 15 -7.43 5.12 -45.38
C TYR A 15 -6.37 4.53 -46.30
N GLN A 16 -6.36 3.21 -46.49
CA GLN A 16 -5.46 2.54 -47.43
C GLN A 16 -5.70 3.05 -48.86
N LYS A 17 -6.95 3.12 -49.32
CA LYS A 17 -7.28 3.68 -50.65
C LYS A 17 -6.85 5.14 -50.78
N ALA A 18 -7.06 5.95 -49.75
CA ALA A 18 -6.64 7.36 -49.76
C ALA A 18 -5.11 7.47 -49.82
N ALA A 19 -4.39 6.65 -49.05
CA ALA A 19 -2.93 6.57 -49.04
C ALA A 19 -2.35 6.13 -50.39
N ASP A 20 -2.98 5.14 -51.04
CA ASP A 20 -2.59 4.67 -52.38
C ASP A 20 -2.74 5.76 -53.46
N LEU A 21 -3.67 6.70 -53.25
CA LEU A 21 -3.85 7.90 -54.08
C LEU A 21 -2.90 9.06 -53.70
N GLY A 22 -2.00 8.85 -52.74
CA GLY A 22 -1.06 9.87 -52.27
C GLY A 22 -1.68 10.90 -51.32
N ASN A 23 -2.84 10.62 -50.72
CA ASN A 23 -3.44 11.52 -49.73
C ASN A 23 -2.63 11.48 -48.42
N ILE A 24 -2.10 12.63 -48.03
CA ILE A 24 -1.25 12.79 -46.84
C ILE A 24 -1.98 12.38 -45.54
N ASN A 25 -3.22 12.82 -45.34
CA ASN A 25 -3.99 12.46 -44.15
C ASN A 25 -4.33 10.97 -44.13
N GLY A 26 -4.59 10.39 -45.31
CA GLY A 26 -4.73 8.95 -45.50
C GLY A 26 -3.47 8.19 -45.10
N LEU A 27 -2.28 8.64 -45.52
CA LEU A 27 -0.99 8.05 -45.13
C LEU A 27 -0.75 8.12 -43.61
N ASN A 28 -1.01 9.27 -42.99
CA ASN A 28 -0.84 9.44 -41.55
C ASN A 28 -1.82 8.56 -40.75
N ASN A 29 -3.11 8.56 -41.11
CA ASN A 29 -4.10 7.72 -40.43
C ASN A 29 -3.84 6.22 -40.65
N LEU A 30 -3.35 5.84 -41.83
CA LEU A 30 -2.96 4.46 -42.12
C LEU A 30 -1.80 4.01 -41.23
N GLY A 31 -0.80 4.87 -41.02
CA GLY A 31 0.30 4.63 -40.08
C GLY A 31 -0.21 4.34 -38.67
N TRP A 32 -1.12 5.16 -38.16
CA TRP A 32 -1.76 4.94 -36.85
C TRP A 32 -2.60 3.67 -36.79
N CYS A 33 -3.36 3.33 -37.84
CA CYS A 33 -4.10 2.06 -37.88
C CYS A 33 -3.17 0.85 -37.76
N TYR A 34 -2.00 0.86 -38.40
CA TYR A 34 -1.00 -0.21 -38.25
C TYR A 34 -0.33 -0.23 -36.87
N TYR A 35 -0.26 0.90 -36.18
CA TYR A 35 0.31 0.98 -34.84
C TYR A 35 -0.66 0.43 -33.80
N ASP A 36 -1.92 0.87 -33.85
CA ASP A 36 -2.96 0.53 -32.87
C ASP A 36 -3.72 -0.76 -33.18
N GLY A 37 -3.50 -1.37 -34.36
CA GLY A 37 -4.26 -2.53 -34.82
C GLY A 37 -5.73 -2.20 -35.14
N ILE A 38 -6.01 -0.97 -35.57
CA ILE A 38 -7.38 -0.53 -35.87
C ILE A 38 -7.78 -1.00 -37.26
N GLY A 39 -8.62 -2.04 -37.31
CA GLY A 39 -9.11 -2.60 -38.58
C GLY A 39 -8.07 -3.43 -39.34
N THR A 40 -6.92 -3.70 -38.73
CA THR A 40 -5.80 -4.50 -39.25
C THR A 40 -4.96 -5.05 -38.09
N ASP A 41 -4.07 -6.00 -38.34
CA ASP A 41 -3.10 -6.44 -37.33
C ASP A 41 -2.00 -5.39 -37.14
N VAL A 42 -1.45 -5.31 -35.91
CA VAL A 42 -0.32 -4.42 -35.60
C VAL A 42 0.87 -4.74 -36.51
N ASN A 43 1.42 -3.71 -37.16
CA ASN A 43 2.54 -3.85 -38.10
C ASN A 43 3.49 -2.64 -38.05
N ILE A 44 4.47 -2.71 -37.15
CA ILE A 44 5.45 -1.64 -36.90
C ILE A 44 6.26 -1.23 -38.14
N GLN A 45 6.50 -2.14 -39.08
CA GLN A 45 7.24 -1.82 -40.30
C GLN A 45 6.41 -0.93 -41.22
N LYS A 46 5.11 -1.23 -41.35
CA LYS A 46 4.18 -0.42 -42.14
C LYS A 46 3.84 0.92 -41.49
N VAL A 47 3.95 1.03 -40.16
CA VAL A 47 3.89 2.33 -39.47
C VAL A 47 5.00 3.25 -40.01
N PHE A 48 6.25 2.77 -39.96
CA PHE A 48 7.40 3.51 -40.44
C PHE A 48 7.29 3.89 -41.92
N GLU A 49 6.92 2.94 -42.79
CA GLU A 49 6.77 3.19 -44.22
C GLU A 49 5.68 4.23 -44.54
N SER A 50 4.57 4.22 -43.79
CA SER A 50 3.46 5.16 -43.99
C SER A 50 3.87 6.58 -43.61
N PHE A 51 4.52 6.75 -42.45
CA PHE A 51 5.01 8.05 -42.01
C PHE A 51 6.19 8.56 -42.86
N GLN A 52 7.07 7.66 -43.34
CA GLN A 52 8.13 8.04 -44.27
C GLN A 52 7.56 8.59 -45.58
N LYS A 53 6.55 7.93 -46.16
CA LYS A 53 5.87 8.44 -47.36
C LYS A 53 5.18 9.79 -47.12
N ALA A 54 4.53 9.97 -45.96
CA ALA A 54 3.94 11.26 -45.60
C ALA A 54 5.01 12.36 -45.45
N ALA A 55 6.15 12.04 -44.84
CA ALA A 55 7.27 12.95 -44.67
C ALA A 55 7.92 13.35 -46.01
N ASP A 56 8.04 12.42 -46.95
CA ASP A 56 8.58 12.65 -48.30
C ASP A 56 7.72 13.63 -49.11
N LEU A 57 6.41 13.66 -48.84
CA LEU A 57 5.47 14.66 -49.37
C LEU A 57 5.56 16.03 -48.67
N ARG A 58 6.56 16.22 -47.81
CA ARG A 58 6.84 17.45 -47.02
C ARG A 58 5.71 17.86 -46.07
N ASN A 59 4.92 16.90 -45.60
CA ASN A 59 3.92 17.16 -44.56
C ASN A 59 4.59 17.22 -43.17
N SER A 60 4.39 18.32 -42.46
CA SER A 60 4.92 18.56 -41.11
C SER A 60 4.52 17.48 -40.11
N TYR A 61 3.24 17.06 -40.09
CA TYR A 61 2.77 15.95 -39.24
C TYR A 61 3.47 14.62 -39.54
N GLY A 62 3.61 14.25 -40.82
CA GLY A 62 4.32 13.05 -41.26
C GLY A 62 5.81 13.08 -40.92
N ILE A 63 6.47 14.24 -41.09
CA ILE A 63 7.86 14.45 -40.67
C ILE A 63 7.99 14.27 -39.16
N ASN A 64 7.06 14.81 -38.38
CA ASN A 64 7.05 14.68 -36.93
C ASN A 64 6.86 13.23 -36.47
N ASN A 65 5.92 12.50 -37.07
CA ASN A 65 5.69 11.07 -36.78
C ASN A 65 6.90 10.21 -37.18
N LEU A 66 7.55 10.53 -38.29
CA LEU A 66 8.81 9.87 -38.67
C LEU A 66 9.93 10.15 -37.67
N GLY A 67 10.02 11.37 -37.15
CA GLY A 67 10.95 11.73 -36.08
C GLY A 67 10.73 10.88 -34.82
N TRP A 68 9.46 10.71 -34.43
CA TRP A 68 9.07 9.82 -33.34
C TRP A 68 9.46 8.36 -33.61
N CYS A 69 9.29 7.84 -34.83
CA CYS A 69 9.75 6.49 -35.16
C CYS A 69 11.26 6.30 -34.98
N TYR A 70 12.09 7.28 -35.36
CA TYR A 70 13.53 7.22 -35.11
C TYR A 70 13.88 7.37 -33.62
N ARG A 71 13.09 8.11 -32.85
CA ARG A 71 13.31 8.26 -31.40
C ARG A 71 13.03 6.95 -30.66
N GLU A 72 11.91 6.31 -30.96
CA GLU A 72 11.45 5.10 -30.27
C GLU A 72 11.92 3.78 -30.93
N GLY A 73 12.51 3.84 -32.12
CA GLY A 73 12.92 2.64 -32.87
C GLY A 73 11.74 1.87 -33.50
N ILE A 74 10.68 2.57 -33.93
CA ILE A 74 9.49 1.97 -34.51
C ILE A 74 9.72 1.69 -36.00
N GLY A 75 9.84 0.42 -36.37
CA GLY A 75 10.11 -0.01 -37.75
C GLY A 75 11.49 0.42 -38.28
N THR A 76 12.38 0.86 -37.39
CA THR A 76 13.75 1.31 -37.69
C THR A 76 14.63 1.21 -36.43
N ASN A 77 15.94 1.35 -36.57
CA ASN A 77 16.81 1.48 -35.40
C ASN A 77 16.67 2.88 -34.77
N ILE A 78 16.83 2.96 -33.45
CA ILE A 78 16.89 4.23 -32.73
C ILE A 78 17.98 5.12 -33.32
N ASN A 79 17.62 6.36 -33.64
CA ASN A 79 18.52 7.38 -34.16
C ASN A 79 18.09 8.77 -33.66
N GLU A 80 18.61 9.15 -32.51
CA GLU A 80 18.27 10.40 -31.83
C GLU A 80 18.63 11.63 -32.65
N GLN A 81 19.79 11.62 -33.33
CA GLN A 81 20.22 12.72 -34.21
C GLN A 81 19.20 12.96 -35.33
N LYS A 82 18.74 11.89 -35.97
CA LYS A 82 17.77 11.98 -37.05
C LYS A 82 16.38 12.36 -36.54
N ALA A 83 15.99 11.89 -35.36
CA ALA A 83 14.75 12.30 -34.70
C ALA A 83 14.76 13.83 -34.44
N PHE A 84 15.85 14.34 -33.88
CA PHE A 84 16.04 15.78 -33.64
C PHE A 84 15.93 16.60 -34.92
N GLU A 85 16.67 16.21 -35.98
CA GLU A 85 16.64 16.89 -37.28
C GLU A 85 15.23 16.92 -37.89
N LEU A 86 14.47 15.83 -37.75
CA LEU A 86 13.10 15.74 -38.23
C LEU A 86 12.14 16.62 -37.42
N HIS A 87 12.23 16.63 -36.09
CA HIS A 87 11.40 17.50 -35.26
C HIS A 87 11.70 18.99 -35.50
N GLN A 88 12.99 19.35 -35.64
CA GLN A 88 13.38 20.70 -36.02
C GLN A 88 12.82 21.09 -37.39
N LYS A 89 12.93 20.21 -38.38
CA LYS A 89 12.37 20.43 -39.72
C LYS A 89 10.85 20.56 -39.71
N ALA A 90 10.15 19.76 -38.89
CA ALA A 90 8.70 19.85 -38.72
C ALA A 90 8.29 21.18 -38.09
N ALA A 91 9.00 21.65 -37.06
CA ALA A 91 8.78 22.96 -36.45
C ALA A 91 9.02 24.10 -37.45
N ASP A 92 10.09 24.03 -38.25
CA ASP A 92 10.41 25.08 -39.23
C ASP A 92 9.38 25.13 -40.38
N LEU A 93 8.97 23.97 -40.90
CA LEU A 93 7.95 23.88 -41.95
C LEU A 93 6.56 24.29 -41.44
N GLY A 94 6.19 23.85 -40.25
CA GLY A 94 4.94 24.23 -39.59
C GLY A 94 4.84 25.73 -39.40
N ASN A 95 5.92 26.39 -39.00
CA ASN A 95 5.99 27.84 -38.82
C ASN A 95 5.66 28.58 -40.13
N ILE A 96 6.27 28.15 -41.24
CA ILE A 96 6.03 28.73 -42.56
C ILE A 96 4.56 28.55 -42.94
N THR A 97 3.98 27.36 -42.75
CA THR A 97 2.59 27.11 -43.11
C THR A 97 1.58 27.88 -42.25
N ALA A 98 1.87 28.04 -40.95
CA ALA A 98 1.06 28.81 -40.01
C ALA A 98 1.06 30.31 -40.36
N ILE A 99 2.23 30.88 -40.70
CA ILE A 99 2.34 32.28 -41.18
C ILE A 99 1.47 32.54 -42.42
N PHE A 100 1.31 31.55 -43.30
CA PHE A 100 0.50 31.66 -44.51
C PHE A 100 -0.98 31.25 -44.34
N ASN A 101 -1.44 30.96 -43.12
CA ASN A 101 -2.82 30.57 -42.79
C ASN A 101 -3.37 29.43 -43.69
N LEU A 102 -2.54 28.44 -44.03
CA LEU A 102 -2.98 27.30 -44.82
C LEU A 102 -3.81 26.34 -43.94
N ILE A 103 -4.87 25.74 -44.48
CA ILE A 103 -5.81 24.90 -43.72
C ILE A 103 -5.05 23.73 -43.07
N GLY A 104 -5.16 23.59 -41.74
CA GLY A 104 -4.57 22.50 -40.93
C GLY A 104 -3.12 22.73 -40.47
N SER A 105 -2.58 23.94 -40.61
CA SER A 105 -1.15 24.23 -40.37
C SER A 105 -0.75 24.58 -38.94
N ASP A 106 -1.68 25.04 -38.11
CA ASP A 106 -1.39 25.47 -36.73
C ASP A 106 -1.11 24.28 -35.80
N ASP A 107 -1.87 23.19 -35.94
CA ASP A 107 -1.70 21.97 -35.13
C ASP A 107 -0.33 21.33 -35.39
N ASP A 108 0.05 21.19 -36.65
CA ASP A 108 1.30 20.59 -37.10
C ASP A 108 2.55 21.34 -36.58
N TYR A 109 2.52 22.67 -36.65
CA TYR A 109 3.59 23.51 -36.10
C TYR A 109 3.77 23.30 -34.61
N ALA A 110 2.65 23.22 -33.89
CA ALA A 110 2.65 23.11 -32.45
C ALA A 110 3.14 21.73 -31.98
N TYR A 111 2.83 20.64 -32.71
CA TYR A 111 3.41 19.31 -32.46
C TYR A 111 4.93 19.27 -32.69
N GLY A 112 5.40 19.89 -33.77
CA GLY A 112 6.84 20.00 -34.05
C GLY A 112 7.58 20.75 -32.95
N CYS A 113 7.04 21.89 -32.50
CA CYS A 113 7.59 22.66 -31.38
C CYS A 113 7.60 21.87 -30.07
N ASN A 114 6.53 21.14 -29.74
CA ASN A 114 6.47 20.33 -28.52
C ASN A 114 7.56 19.24 -28.51
N ASN A 115 7.70 18.49 -29.60
CA ASN A 115 8.67 17.41 -29.69
C ASN A 115 10.11 17.91 -29.74
N LEU A 116 10.34 19.06 -30.37
CA LEU A 116 11.63 19.75 -30.32
C LEU A 116 11.99 20.20 -28.90
N GLY A 117 11.00 20.73 -28.15
CA GLY A 117 11.16 21.05 -26.73
C GLY A 117 11.60 19.85 -25.91
N TYR A 118 10.97 18.70 -26.12
CA TYR A 118 11.31 17.44 -25.47
C TYR A 118 12.74 16.96 -25.79
N CYS A 119 13.19 17.15 -27.03
CA CYS A 119 14.57 16.82 -27.41
C CYS A 119 15.58 17.71 -26.68
N TYR A 120 15.32 19.02 -26.57
CA TYR A 120 16.19 19.93 -25.83
C TYR A 120 16.20 19.67 -24.32
N GLU A 121 15.07 19.31 -23.73
CA GLU A 121 14.98 18.99 -22.29
C GLU A 121 15.79 17.72 -21.95
N ASN A 122 15.69 16.69 -22.78
CA ASN A 122 16.26 15.36 -22.50
C ASN A 122 17.60 15.09 -23.21
N GLY A 123 18.08 16.02 -24.05
CA GLY A 123 19.34 15.85 -24.79
C GLY A 123 19.27 14.82 -25.92
N ILE A 124 18.11 14.68 -26.56
CA ILE A 124 17.89 13.69 -27.63
C ILE A 124 18.41 14.28 -28.95
N GLY A 125 19.55 13.78 -29.44
CA GLY A 125 20.16 14.25 -30.69
C GLY A 125 20.70 15.69 -30.63
N THR A 126 20.82 16.26 -29.43
CA THR A 126 21.36 17.59 -29.13
C THR A 126 21.85 17.62 -27.68
N ASP A 127 22.67 18.60 -27.32
CA ASP A 127 22.96 18.88 -25.91
C ASP A 127 21.69 19.35 -25.18
N ILE A 128 21.56 19.01 -23.89
CA ILE A 128 20.50 19.50 -23.01
C ILE A 128 20.51 21.03 -23.00
N ASN A 129 19.34 21.63 -23.27
CA ASN A 129 19.16 23.07 -23.31
C ASN A 129 17.79 23.48 -22.78
N ASN A 130 17.71 23.68 -21.46
CA ASN A 130 16.46 24.02 -20.78
C ASN A 130 15.82 25.31 -21.31
N GLN A 131 16.61 26.31 -21.70
CA GLN A 131 16.10 27.57 -22.26
C GLN A 131 15.37 27.34 -23.58
N LYS A 132 15.97 26.57 -24.49
CA LYS A 132 15.34 26.23 -25.77
C LYS A 132 14.15 25.28 -25.62
N ALA A 133 14.18 24.38 -24.62
CA ALA A 133 13.05 23.54 -24.27
C ALA A 133 11.84 24.41 -23.88
N PHE A 134 12.04 25.33 -22.94
CA PHE A 134 11.03 26.28 -22.49
C PHE A 134 10.46 27.11 -23.65
N GLU A 135 11.31 27.70 -24.49
CA GLU A 135 10.88 28.49 -25.65
C GLU A 135 10.06 27.66 -26.66
N SER A 136 10.41 26.39 -26.84
CA SER A 136 9.72 25.49 -27.77
C SER A 136 8.36 25.05 -27.22
N TYR A 137 8.27 24.72 -25.93
CA TYR A 137 7.01 24.43 -25.27
C TYR A 137 6.08 25.66 -25.21
N GLN A 138 6.63 26.85 -24.97
CA GLN A 138 5.85 28.09 -25.00
C GLN A 138 5.24 28.32 -26.38
N LYS A 139 6.02 28.15 -27.46
CA LYS A 139 5.48 28.23 -28.84
C LYS A 139 4.39 27.19 -29.09
N ALA A 140 4.59 25.94 -28.65
CA ALA A 140 3.56 24.91 -28.80
C ALA A 140 2.28 25.29 -28.03
N ALA A 141 2.41 25.82 -26.81
CA ALA A 141 1.29 26.23 -25.97
C ALA A 141 0.53 27.44 -26.54
N ASP A 142 1.22 28.41 -27.14
CA ASP A 142 0.63 29.60 -27.76
C ASP A 142 -0.26 29.24 -28.96
N PHE A 143 0.07 28.15 -29.66
CA PHE A 143 -0.73 27.59 -30.74
C PHE A 143 -1.76 26.54 -30.27
N GLY A 144 -1.98 26.41 -28.95
CA GLY A 144 -3.04 25.58 -28.38
C GLY A 144 -2.71 24.09 -28.27
N ASN A 145 -1.46 23.66 -28.50
CA ASN A 145 -1.09 22.25 -28.33
C ASN A 145 -1.19 21.84 -26.86
N ILE A 146 -2.04 20.87 -26.57
CA ILE A 146 -2.35 20.44 -25.20
C ILE A 146 -1.11 19.87 -24.49
N ASN A 147 -0.26 19.11 -25.19
CA ASN A 147 0.99 18.60 -24.64
C ASN A 147 1.99 19.73 -24.37
N GLY A 148 2.08 20.72 -25.27
CA GLY A 148 2.88 21.92 -25.09
C GLY A 148 2.42 22.77 -23.90
N ILE A 149 1.11 22.94 -23.70
CA ILE A 149 0.53 23.61 -22.52
C ILE A 149 0.94 22.86 -21.25
N ASN A 150 0.80 21.53 -21.23
CA ASN A 150 1.19 20.70 -20.08
C ASN A 150 2.70 20.80 -19.78
N ASN A 151 3.55 20.67 -20.81
CA ASN A 151 5.00 20.71 -20.66
C ASN A 151 5.51 22.11 -20.29
N LEU A 152 4.82 23.16 -20.73
CA LEU A 152 5.07 24.51 -20.25
C LEU A 152 4.73 24.65 -18.75
N GLY A 153 3.63 24.00 -18.31
CA GLY A 153 3.29 23.89 -16.89
C GLY A 153 4.40 23.24 -16.09
N TRP A 154 4.93 22.12 -16.58
CA TRP A 154 6.09 21.43 -16.03
C TRP A 154 7.32 22.32 -15.93
N CYS A 155 7.62 23.09 -16.98
CA CYS A 155 8.74 24.04 -16.94
C CYS A 155 8.61 25.09 -15.84
N TYR A 156 7.39 25.61 -15.58
CA TYR A 156 7.17 26.54 -14.48
C TYR A 156 7.16 25.85 -13.11
N GLY A 157 6.74 24.60 -13.00
CA GLY A 157 6.79 23.84 -11.74
C GLY A 157 8.24 23.56 -11.31
N GLU A 158 9.04 23.03 -12.23
CA GLU A 158 10.40 22.56 -11.95
C GLU A 158 11.49 23.60 -12.21
N GLY A 159 11.15 24.76 -12.80
CA GLY A 159 12.12 25.80 -13.15
C GLY A 159 13.00 25.44 -14.36
N ILE A 160 12.45 24.71 -15.34
CA ILE A 160 13.17 24.32 -16.56
C ILE A 160 13.16 25.49 -17.54
N GLY A 161 14.30 26.16 -17.71
CA GLY A 161 14.46 27.27 -18.65
C GLY A 161 13.73 28.55 -18.23
N THR A 162 13.20 28.59 -17.02
CA THR A 162 12.49 29.72 -16.41
C THR A 162 12.62 29.64 -14.89
N ASN A 163 12.19 30.68 -14.18
CA ASN A 163 12.08 30.62 -12.73
C ASN A 163 10.82 29.82 -12.33
N ILE A 164 10.91 29.11 -11.20
CA ILE A 164 9.77 28.40 -10.61
C ILE A 164 8.61 29.37 -10.40
N ASN A 165 7.43 28.96 -10.86
CA ASN A 165 6.17 29.66 -10.70
C ASN A 165 5.02 28.64 -10.60
N GLU A 166 4.80 28.15 -9.40
CA GLU A 166 3.78 27.13 -9.12
C GLU A 166 2.36 27.57 -9.49
N GLN A 167 2.02 28.85 -9.31
CA GLN A 167 0.70 29.37 -9.67
C GLN A 167 0.48 29.29 -11.19
N LYS A 168 1.50 29.61 -11.98
CA LYS A 168 1.43 29.52 -13.44
C LYS A 168 1.44 28.06 -13.92
N ALA A 169 2.16 27.17 -13.24
CA ALA A 169 2.10 25.74 -13.48
C ALA A 169 0.68 25.20 -13.28
N LEU A 170 0.04 25.53 -12.15
CA LEU A 170 -1.34 25.17 -11.84
C LEU A 170 -2.33 25.66 -12.91
N GLU A 171 -2.23 26.92 -13.34
CA GLU A 171 -3.09 27.49 -14.38
C GLU A 171 -2.95 26.74 -15.72
N LEU A 172 -1.72 26.36 -16.09
CA LEU A 172 -1.44 25.62 -17.32
C LEU A 172 -1.92 24.16 -17.25
N TYR A 173 -1.71 23.48 -16.11
CA TYR A 173 -2.26 22.14 -15.91
C TYR A 173 -3.78 22.14 -15.92
N GLN A 174 -4.43 23.11 -15.27
CA GLN A 174 -5.89 23.27 -15.34
C GLN A 174 -6.36 23.47 -16.78
N LYS A 175 -5.70 24.37 -17.53
CA LYS A 175 -6.03 24.62 -18.94
C LYS A 175 -5.91 23.35 -19.79
N ALA A 176 -4.84 22.57 -19.64
CA ALA A 176 -4.66 21.32 -20.37
C ALA A 176 -5.64 20.22 -19.91
N ALA A 177 -5.96 20.15 -18.62
CA ALA A 177 -6.94 19.22 -18.05
C ALA A 177 -8.37 19.52 -18.53
N ASP A 178 -8.71 20.78 -18.80
CA ASP A 178 -10.00 21.18 -19.37
C ASP A 178 -10.20 20.64 -20.80
N PHE A 179 -9.12 20.35 -21.52
CA PHE A 179 -9.11 19.59 -22.78
C PHE A 179 -9.00 18.07 -22.59
N GLU A 180 -9.33 17.56 -21.40
CA GLU A 180 -9.36 16.13 -21.07
C GLU A 180 -8.00 15.41 -21.20
N SER A 181 -6.89 16.15 -21.16
CA SER A 181 -5.55 15.54 -21.09
C SER A 181 -5.36 14.80 -19.77
N ILE A 182 -5.23 13.47 -19.86
CA ILE A 182 -4.99 12.61 -18.69
C ILE A 182 -3.72 13.03 -17.96
N THR A 183 -2.62 13.28 -18.67
CA THR A 183 -1.35 13.71 -18.08
C THR A 183 -1.52 15.01 -17.29
N ALA A 184 -2.24 15.99 -17.85
CA ALA A 184 -2.48 17.25 -17.16
C ALA A 184 -3.42 17.10 -15.97
N ILE A 185 -4.41 16.19 -16.05
CA ILE A 185 -5.27 15.86 -14.90
C ILE A 185 -4.42 15.27 -13.76
N PHE A 186 -3.45 14.39 -14.04
CA PHE A 186 -2.55 13.85 -13.01
C PHE A 186 -1.63 14.92 -12.40
N ASN A 187 -1.04 15.80 -13.22
CA ASN A 187 -0.25 16.92 -12.72
C ASN A 187 -1.08 17.87 -11.85
N LEU A 188 -2.34 18.11 -12.23
CA LEU A 188 -3.27 18.91 -11.44
C LEU A 188 -3.68 18.21 -10.13
N ILE A 189 -3.83 16.88 -10.14
CA ILE A 189 -4.04 16.07 -8.93
C ILE A 189 -2.88 16.27 -7.97
N GLU A 190 -1.64 16.20 -8.45
CA GLU A 190 -0.44 16.43 -7.65
C GLU A 190 -0.44 17.83 -7.04
N CYS A 191 -0.76 18.87 -7.82
CA CYS A 191 -0.86 20.22 -7.29
C CYS A 191 -1.88 20.35 -6.13
N TYR A 192 -3.06 19.74 -6.24
CA TYR A 192 -4.05 19.77 -5.16
C TYR A 192 -3.75 18.81 -4.00
N TYR A 193 -2.97 17.76 -4.25
CA TYR A 193 -2.56 16.81 -3.22
C TYR A 193 -1.46 17.38 -2.34
N GLU A 194 -0.44 17.98 -2.95
CA GLU A 194 0.73 18.53 -2.27
C GLU A 194 0.59 20.02 -1.90
N GLY A 195 -0.33 20.74 -2.53
CA GLY A 195 -0.51 22.18 -2.34
C GLY A 195 0.48 23.02 -3.16
N ILE A 196 0.82 22.57 -4.37
CA ILE A 196 1.71 23.31 -5.30
C ILE A 196 0.90 24.39 -5.99
N GLY A 197 1.23 25.67 -5.76
CA GLY A 197 0.52 26.80 -6.36
C GLY A 197 -0.93 26.99 -5.88
N THR A 198 -1.41 26.18 -4.94
CA THR A 198 -2.75 26.20 -4.33
C THR A 198 -2.70 25.62 -2.92
N ASN A 199 -3.79 25.76 -2.15
CA ASN A 199 -3.93 24.98 -0.91
C ASN A 199 -4.27 23.51 -1.23
N ILE A 200 -3.82 22.61 -0.36
CA ILE A 200 -4.22 21.19 -0.39
C ILE A 200 -5.75 21.09 -0.43
N ASN A 201 -6.27 20.34 -1.40
CA ASN A 201 -7.71 20.18 -1.60
C ASN A 201 -8.05 18.73 -2.00
N LYS A 202 -8.30 17.91 -0.98
CA LYS A 202 -8.67 16.50 -1.13
C LYS A 202 -9.94 16.26 -1.95
N GLN A 203 -10.93 17.13 -1.82
CA GLN A 203 -12.17 17.03 -2.61
C GLN A 203 -11.90 17.23 -4.10
N LYS A 204 -10.99 18.16 -4.44
CA LYS A 204 -10.60 18.39 -5.84
C LYS A 204 -9.77 17.26 -6.41
N VAL A 205 -8.91 16.65 -5.60
CA VAL A 205 -8.21 15.40 -5.96
C VAL A 205 -9.20 14.30 -6.33
N PHE A 206 -10.23 14.08 -5.50
CA PHE A 206 -11.28 13.10 -5.79
C PHE A 206 -12.02 13.40 -7.10
N GLU A 207 -12.46 14.64 -7.33
CA GLU A 207 -13.15 15.04 -8.56
C GLU A 207 -12.30 14.84 -9.82
N LEU A 208 -11.00 15.09 -9.73
CA LEU A 208 -10.05 14.91 -10.82
C LEU A 208 -9.78 13.43 -11.11
N TYR A 209 -9.62 12.60 -10.08
CA TYR A 209 -9.57 11.15 -10.24
C TYR A 209 -10.85 10.61 -10.88
N GLN A 210 -12.01 11.11 -10.44
CA GLN A 210 -13.29 10.76 -11.04
C GLN A 210 -13.36 11.15 -12.54
N LYS A 211 -12.85 12.33 -12.89
CA LYS A 211 -12.76 12.78 -14.29
C LYS A 211 -11.84 11.86 -15.12
N ALA A 212 -10.63 11.58 -14.66
CA ALA A 212 -9.70 10.68 -15.37
C ALA A 212 -10.23 9.24 -15.46
N ALA A 213 -10.91 8.74 -14.44
CA ALA A 213 -11.53 7.42 -14.43
C ALA A 213 -12.67 7.29 -15.47
N ASN A 214 -13.48 8.35 -15.60
CA ASN A 214 -14.55 8.45 -16.60
C ASN A 214 -14.02 8.52 -18.03
N LEU A 215 -12.82 9.09 -18.23
CA LEU A 215 -12.09 9.07 -19.50
C LEU A 215 -11.44 7.71 -19.81
N GLY A 216 -11.61 6.72 -18.93
CA GLY A 216 -11.16 5.35 -19.14
C GLY A 216 -9.79 5.01 -18.56
N ASN A 217 -9.09 5.96 -17.92
CA ASN A 217 -7.74 5.70 -17.41
C ASN A 217 -7.76 4.69 -16.25
N SER A 218 -7.09 3.54 -16.43
CA SER A 218 -7.08 2.42 -15.47
C SER A 218 -6.46 2.80 -14.12
N THR A 219 -5.38 3.58 -14.10
CA THR A 219 -4.76 4.08 -12.86
C THR A 219 -5.71 4.95 -12.06
N ALA A 220 -6.43 5.86 -12.71
CA ALA A 220 -7.41 6.71 -12.05
C ALA A 220 -8.62 5.92 -11.54
N GLN A 221 -9.07 4.90 -12.28
CA GLN A 221 -10.11 3.98 -11.82
C GLN A 221 -9.68 3.22 -10.57
N TYR A 222 -8.43 2.77 -10.51
CA TYR A 222 -7.86 2.16 -9.31
C TYR A 222 -7.84 3.13 -8.12
N SER A 223 -7.26 4.32 -8.31
CA SER A 223 -7.17 5.31 -7.23
C SER A 223 -8.54 5.69 -6.70
N LEU A 224 -9.52 5.83 -7.58
CA LEU A 224 -10.90 6.12 -7.21
C LEU A 224 -11.54 4.96 -6.43
N ALA A 225 -11.30 3.71 -6.85
CA ALA A 225 -11.76 2.53 -6.13
C ALA A 225 -11.19 2.48 -4.71
N TRP A 226 -9.89 2.74 -4.57
CA TRP A 226 -9.20 2.78 -3.29
C TRP A 226 -9.75 3.90 -2.37
N MET A 227 -10.05 5.08 -2.92
CA MET A 227 -10.66 6.19 -2.16
C MET A 227 -12.04 5.81 -1.60
N TYR A 228 -12.87 5.14 -2.41
CA TYR A 228 -14.16 4.62 -1.97
C TYR A 228 -14.05 3.48 -0.95
N GLU A 229 -13.03 2.64 -1.04
CA GLU A 229 -12.78 1.54 -0.10
C GLU A 229 -12.40 2.04 1.30
N ASN A 230 -11.49 3.02 1.36
CA ASN A 230 -10.90 3.51 2.60
C ASN A 230 -11.71 4.64 3.26
N GLY A 231 -12.64 5.26 2.53
CA GLY A 231 -13.48 6.35 3.04
C GLY A 231 -12.69 7.56 3.55
N SER A 232 -11.46 7.76 3.08
CA SER A 232 -10.53 8.76 3.62
C SER A 232 -10.78 10.18 3.08
N GLU A 233 -11.58 10.30 2.02
CA GLU A 233 -11.88 11.56 1.32
C GLU A 233 -13.36 11.69 0.88
N VAL A 234 -14.05 10.56 0.81
CA VAL A 234 -15.48 10.42 0.48
C VAL A 234 -16.10 9.42 1.45
N GLU A 235 -17.43 9.41 1.55
CA GLU A 235 -18.11 8.35 2.30
C GLU A 235 -17.72 6.99 1.72
N LYS A 236 -17.37 6.07 2.61
CA LYS A 236 -17.00 4.71 2.23
C LYS A 236 -18.14 4.09 1.42
N ASP A 237 -17.83 3.65 0.20
CA ASP A 237 -18.79 3.06 -0.73
C ASP A 237 -18.14 1.92 -1.49
N ILE A 238 -18.21 0.73 -0.89
CA ILE A 238 -17.57 -0.47 -1.44
C ILE A 238 -18.18 -0.87 -2.79
N ASN A 239 -19.45 -0.58 -3.06
CA ASN A 239 -20.07 -0.89 -4.36
C ASN A 239 -19.40 -0.09 -5.48
N ASN A 240 -19.15 1.20 -5.25
CA ASN A 240 -18.38 2.02 -6.18
C ASN A 240 -16.91 1.58 -6.25
N ALA A 241 -16.31 1.17 -5.14
CA ALA A 241 -14.96 0.59 -5.15
C ALA A 241 -14.86 -0.64 -6.07
N ILE A 242 -15.76 -1.61 -5.91
CA ILE A 242 -15.83 -2.82 -6.74
C ILE A 242 -16.09 -2.48 -8.21
N TYR A 243 -16.98 -1.53 -8.49
CA TYR A 243 -17.26 -1.08 -9.85
C TYR A 243 -15.99 -0.57 -10.55
N TRP A 244 -15.23 0.28 -9.88
CA TRP A 244 -14.02 0.88 -10.44
C TRP A 244 -12.84 -0.10 -10.48
N TYR A 245 -12.69 -0.98 -9.48
CA TYR A 245 -11.74 -2.10 -9.55
C TYR A 245 -12.05 -3.05 -10.71
N LYS A 246 -13.33 -3.32 -11.04
CA LYS A 246 -13.68 -4.12 -12.21
C LYS A 246 -13.23 -3.46 -13.52
N LYS A 247 -13.51 -2.18 -13.70
CA LYS A 247 -13.10 -1.43 -14.90
C LYS A 247 -11.58 -1.34 -15.06
N SER A 248 -10.86 -1.20 -13.95
CA SER A 248 -9.40 -1.15 -13.97
C SER A 248 -8.79 -2.54 -14.24
N ALA A 249 -9.39 -3.60 -13.69
CA ALA A 249 -9.00 -4.99 -13.93
C ALA A 249 -9.30 -5.47 -15.36
N GLU A 250 -10.38 -5.00 -15.99
CA GLU A 250 -10.64 -5.27 -17.42
C GLU A 250 -9.52 -4.74 -18.33
N GLN A 251 -8.72 -3.80 -17.84
CA GLN A 251 -7.55 -3.23 -18.50
C GLN A 251 -6.22 -3.80 -17.99
N GLY A 252 -6.25 -4.82 -17.11
CA GLY A 252 -5.05 -5.52 -16.64
C GLY A 252 -4.35 -4.93 -15.41
N TYR A 253 -4.97 -3.99 -14.68
CA TYR A 253 -4.29 -3.20 -13.65
C TYR A 253 -4.56 -3.63 -12.19
N THR A 254 -5.66 -4.36 -11.88
CA THR A 254 -6.16 -4.50 -10.49
C THR A 254 -6.83 -5.84 -10.12
N GLU A 255 -6.44 -6.95 -10.76
CA GLU A 255 -7.04 -8.26 -10.55
C GLU A 255 -6.89 -8.78 -9.10
N ALA A 256 -5.81 -8.43 -8.40
CA ALA A 256 -5.53 -8.91 -7.04
C ALA A 256 -6.45 -8.31 -5.96
N GLN A 257 -6.81 -7.02 -6.03
CA GLN A 257 -7.74 -6.42 -5.05
C GLN A 257 -9.18 -6.85 -5.29
N LEU A 258 -9.62 -6.94 -6.55
CA LEU A 258 -10.98 -7.42 -6.85
C LEU A 258 -11.19 -8.87 -6.39
N SER A 259 -10.15 -9.68 -6.48
CA SER A 259 -10.15 -11.05 -5.98
C SER A 259 -10.36 -11.12 -4.46
N TYR A 260 -9.70 -10.25 -3.70
CA TYR A 260 -9.84 -10.18 -2.24
C TYR A 260 -11.28 -9.87 -1.80
N CYS A 261 -11.99 -9.02 -2.56
CA CYS A 261 -13.41 -8.73 -2.30
C CYS A 261 -14.29 -9.96 -2.51
N TYR A 262 -14.02 -10.77 -3.55
CA TYR A 262 -14.76 -12.00 -3.83
C TYR A 262 -14.48 -13.12 -2.82
N GLU A 263 -13.23 -13.23 -2.35
CA GLU A 263 -12.82 -14.18 -1.32
C GLU A 263 -13.53 -13.89 0.01
N ASN A 264 -13.51 -12.63 0.47
CA ASN A 264 -13.98 -12.26 1.81
C ASN A 264 -15.48 -11.92 1.86
N GLY A 265 -16.20 -12.05 0.74
CA GLY A 265 -17.63 -11.69 0.66
C GLY A 265 -17.89 -10.24 1.05
N ILE A 266 -16.93 -9.35 0.77
CA ILE A 266 -17.01 -7.95 1.16
C ILE A 266 -18.03 -7.27 0.24
N GLU A 267 -19.27 -7.17 0.74
CA GLU A 267 -20.45 -6.61 0.06
C GLU A 267 -20.79 -7.27 -1.30
N THR A 268 -20.29 -8.49 -1.51
CA THR A 268 -20.72 -9.43 -2.55
C THR A 268 -20.91 -10.80 -1.93
N GLU A 269 -21.67 -11.69 -2.57
CA GLU A 269 -21.66 -13.08 -2.15
C GLU A 269 -20.25 -13.64 -2.34
N VAL A 270 -19.74 -14.34 -1.32
CA VAL A 270 -18.47 -15.06 -1.40
C VAL A 270 -18.47 -15.88 -2.69
N ASN A 271 -17.47 -15.64 -3.53
CA ASN A 271 -17.30 -16.34 -4.79
C ASN A 271 -15.85 -16.74 -4.95
N GLU A 272 -15.49 -17.79 -4.23
CA GLU A 272 -14.13 -18.31 -4.16
C GLU A 272 -13.59 -18.73 -5.54
N GLN A 273 -14.46 -19.26 -6.41
CA GLN A 273 -14.10 -19.63 -7.78
C GLN A 273 -13.65 -18.41 -8.60
N ARG A 274 -14.37 -17.30 -8.46
CA ARG A 274 -14.03 -16.05 -9.15
C ARG A 274 -12.82 -15.36 -8.54
N ALA A 275 -12.63 -15.49 -7.22
CA ALA A 275 -11.44 -15.01 -6.54
C ALA A 275 -10.18 -15.70 -7.10
N ILE A 276 -10.14 -17.04 -7.09
CA ILE A 276 -8.94 -17.73 -7.58
C ILE A 276 -8.66 -17.47 -9.07
N GLU A 277 -9.68 -17.34 -9.92
CA GLU A 277 -9.50 -16.96 -11.33
C GLU A 277 -8.84 -15.57 -11.49
N LEU A 278 -9.23 -14.61 -10.66
CA LEU A 278 -8.65 -13.27 -10.67
C LEU A 278 -7.24 -13.24 -10.07
N TYR A 279 -6.98 -13.98 -8.99
CA TYR A 279 -5.63 -14.15 -8.48
C TYR A 279 -4.70 -14.84 -9.48
N GLN A 280 -5.20 -15.82 -10.24
CA GLN A 280 -4.44 -16.45 -11.31
C GLN A 280 -4.09 -15.46 -12.42
N LYS A 281 -5.05 -14.65 -12.88
CA LYS A 281 -4.77 -13.59 -13.88
C LYS A 281 -3.75 -12.58 -13.36
N ALA A 282 -3.91 -12.12 -12.12
CA ALA A 282 -2.93 -11.24 -11.48
C ALA A 282 -1.52 -11.89 -11.46
N ALA A 283 -1.46 -13.18 -11.11
CA ALA A 283 -0.21 -13.94 -11.05
C ALA A 283 0.44 -14.16 -12.43
N ASP A 284 -0.36 -14.29 -13.48
CA ASP A 284 0.10 -14.43 -14.87
C ASP A 284 0.66 -13.10 -15.41
N LEU A 285 0.13 -11.98 -14.95
CA LEU A 285 0.64 -10.63 -15.22
C LEU A 285 1.85 -10.24 -14.33
N GLY A 286 2.32 -11.14 -13.46
CA GLY A 286 3.46 -10.89 -12.58
C GLY A 286 3.14 -10.06 -11.33
N ASN A 287 1.87 -9.84 -11.01
CA ASN A 287 1.48 -9.14 -9.78
C ASN A 287 1.81 -10.00 -8.55
N VAL A 288 2.78 -9.57 -7.75
CA VAL A 288 3.28 -10.39 -6.63
C VAL A 288 2.26 -10.54 -5.49
N GLY A 289 1.36 -9.57 -5.29
CA GLY A 289 0.25 -9.71 -4.35
C GLY A 289 -0.72 -10.81 -4.80
N GLY A 290 -1.04 -10.85 -6.10
CA GLY A 290 -1.84 -11.91 -6.71
C GLY A 290 -1.18 -13.28 -6.60
N ILE A 291 0.13 -13.38 -6.83
CA ILE A 291 0.91 -14.62 -6.66
C ILE A 291 0.84 -15.11 -5.21
N ASN A 292 1.04 -14.22 -4.23
CA ASN A 292 0.98 -14.58 -2.81
C ASN A 292 -0.41 -15.06 -2.40
N ASN A 293 -1.46 -14.34 -2.79
CA ASN A 293 -2.82 -14.72 -2.42
C ASN A 293 -3.29 -15.99 -3.14
N LEU A 294 -2.84 -16.22 -4.38
CA LEU A 294 -3.03 -17.49 -5.06
C LEU A 294 -2.41 -18.66 -4.27
N GLY A 295 -1.22 -18.45 -3.69
CA GLY A 295 -0.59 -19.40 -2.78
C GLY A 295 -1.47 -19.74 -1.57
N TRP A 296 -2.09 -18.73 -0.95
CA TRP A 296 -3.05 -18.93 0.13
C TRP A 296 -4.33 -19.64 -0.31
N CYS A 297 -4.87 -19.33 -1.50
CA CYS A 297 -6.02 -20.06 -2.04
C CYS A 297 -5.74 -21.57 -2.19
N TYR A 298 -4.54 -21.95 -2.64
CA TYR A 298 -4.14 -23.35 -2.69
C TYR A 298 -3.90 -23.99 -1.32
N TYR A 299 -3.59 -23.20 -0.28
CA TYR A 299 -3.39 -23.69 1.07
C TYR A 299 -4.73 -23.94 1.77
N ASP A 300 -5.63 -22.96 1.71
CA ASP A 300 -6.94 -23.00 2.39
C ASP A 300 -8.03 -23.70 1.57
N GLY A 301 -7.78 -23.97 0.28
CA GLY A 301 -8.75 -24.60 -0.62
C GLY A 301 -9.84 -23.63 -1.11
N ILE A 302 -9.51 -22.34 -1.24
CA ILE A 302 -10.45 -21.29 -1.65
C ILE A 302 -10.65 -21.38 -3.17
N GLY A 303 -11.82 -21.85 -3.60
CA GLY A 303 -12.17 -21.96 -5.03
C GLY A 303 -11.38 -23.03 -5.78
N THR A 304 -10.66 -23.89 -5.06
CA THR A 304 -9.84 -24.97 -5.61
C THR A 304 -9.59 -26.05 -4.56
N ASP A 305 -9.12 -27.22 -4.98
CA ASP A 305 -8.66 -28.24 -4.03
C ASP A 305 -7.34 -27.81 -3.38
N ILE A 306 -7.18 -28.12 -2.09
CA ILE A 306 -5.92 -27.88 -1.37
C ILE A 306 -4.76 -28.55 -2.12
N ASN A 307 -3.72 -27.78 -2.39
CA ASN A 307 -2.56 -28.23 -3.15
C ASN A 307 -1.26 -27.63 -2.62
N THR A 308 -0.63 -28.33 -1.67
CA THR A 308 0.60 -27.88 -1.01
C THR A 308 1.77 -27.68 -1.97
N GLN A 309 1.84 -28.43 -3.07
CA GLN A 309 2.86 -28.24 -4.11
C GLN A 309 2.71 -26.87 -4.80
N LYS A 310 1.47 -26.47 -5.13
CA LYS A 310 1.19 -25.17 -5.71
C LYS A 310 1.35 -24.01 -4.71
N VAL A 311 1.12 -24.25 -3.42
CA VAL A 311 1.47 -23.28 -2.35
C VAL A 311 2.95 -22.95 -2.42
N PHE A 312 3.80 -24.00 -2.41
CA PHE A 312 5.25 -23.86 -2.48
C PHE A 312 5.69 -23.13 -3.76
N GLU A 313 5.17 -23.55 -4.92
CA GLU A 313 5.49 -22.92 -6.21
C GLU A 313 5.10 -21.44 -6.25
N SER A 314 3.95 -21.07 -5.68
CA SER A 314 3.47 -19.69 -5.66
C SER A 314 4.36 -18.81 -4.78
N PHE A 315 4.65 -19.25 -3.54
CA PHE A 315 5.53 -18.48 -2.65
C PHE A 315 6.98 -18.44 -3.15
N GLN A 316 7.47 -19.51 -3.79
CA GLN A 316 8.78 -19.50 -4.46
C GLN A 316 8.80 -18.47 -5.59
N LYS A 317 7.78 -18.45 -6.47
CA LYS A 317 7.67 -17.46 -7.54
C LYS A 317 7.63 -16.03 -6.98
N ALA A 318 6.86 -15.77 -5.92
CA ALA A 318 6.84 -14.47 -5.25
C ALA A 318 8.20 -14.08 -4.66
N ALA A 319 8.91 -15.03 -4.05
CA ALA A 319 10.26 -14.82 -3.51
C ALA A 319 11.29 -14.53 -4.61
N ASP A 320 11.16 -15.16 -5.79
CA ASP A 320 12.04 -14.96 -6.95
C ASP A 320 11.86 -13.55 -7.56
N PHE A 321 10.67 -12.97 -7.46
CA PHE A 321 10.41 -11.55 -7.76
C PHE A 321 10.95 -10.58 -6.68
N GLY A 322 11.63 -11.08 -5.64
CA GLY A 322 12.22 -10.27 -4.57
C GLY A 322 11.23 -9.77 -3.53
N ASN A 323 9.99 -10.27 -3.52
CA ASN A 323 8.98 -9.83 -2.55
C ASN A 323 9.24 -10.41 -1.16
N THR A 324 9.30 -9.54 -0.15
CA THR A 324 9.66 -9.91 1.22
C THR A 324 8.63 -10.82 1.90
N ILE A 325 7.34 -10.65 1.59
CA ILE A 325 6.26 -11.53 2.08
C ILE A 325 6.40 -12.92 1.46
N GLY A 326 6.66 -13.00 0.16
CA GLY A 326 6.92 -14.27 -0.55
C GLY A 326 8.13 -15.01 0.02
N ILE A 327 9.23 -14.30 0.31
CA ILE A 327 10.42 -14.87 0.97
C ILE A 327 10.07 -15.45 2.35
N ASN A 328 9.30 -14.70 3.16
CA ASN A 328 8.85 -15.16 4.48
C ASN A 328 7.94 -16.41 4.39
N ASN A 329 7.01 -16.42 3.44
CA ASN A 329 6.09 -17.55 3.27
C ASN A 329 6.81 -18.79 2.74
N LEU A 330 7.79 -18.61 1.85
CA LEU A 330 8.65 -19.70 1.40
C LEU A 330 9.49 -20.28 2.55
N ALA A 331 10.00 -19.43 3.45
CA ALA A 331 10.69 -19.88 4.66
C ALA A 331 9.79 -20.76 5.53
N TRP A 332 8.52 -20.34 5.71
CA TRP A 332 7.51 -21.12 6.41
C TRP A 332 7.23 -22.47 5.72
N CYS A 333 7.17 -22.51 4.38
CA CYS A 333 7.04 -23.79 3.67
C CYS A 333 8.21 -24.74 3.95
N TYR A 334 9.45 -24.25 4.01
CA TYR A 334 10.60 -25.09 4.39
C TYR A 334 10.57 -25.51 5.85
N ARG A 335 10.11 -24.65 6.76
CA ARG A 335 9.98 -24.98 8.19
C ARG A 335 8.99 -26.12 8.41
N GLU A 336 7.79 -26.01 7.81
CA GLU A 336 6.68 -26.94 8.04
C GLU A 336 6.64 -28.11 7.04
N GLY A 337 7.45 -28.06 5.97
CA GLY A 337 7.41 -29.08 4.89
C GLY A 337 6.19 -28.97 3.98
N ILE A 338 5.72 -27.75 3.70
CA ILE A 338 4.56 -27.50 2.84
C ILE A 338 5.02 -27.51 1.38
N GLY A 339 4.64 -28.54 0.62
CA GLY A 339 5.02 -28.70 -0.80
C GLY A 339 6.51 -28.98 -1.00
N THR A 340 7.24 -29.28 0.09
CA THR A 340 8.67 -29.60 0.10
C THR A 340 8.98 -30.47 1.33
N ASN A 341 10.19 -31.01 1.42
CA ASN A 341 10.67 -31.60 2.66
C ASN A 341 11.04 -30.49 3.67
N VAL A 342 10.86 -30.79 4.96
CA VAL A 342 11.31 -29.93 6.06
C VAL A 342 12.80 -29.63 5.92
N ASN A 343 13.16 -28.35 6.00
CA ASN A 343 14.51 -27.86 5.96
C ASN A 343 14.63 -26.58 6.81
N GLU A 344 14.87 -26.78 8.11
CA GLU A 344 14.97 -25.69 9.08
C GLU A 344 16.13 -24.73 8.77
N GLN A 345 17.26 -25.23 8.27
CA GLN A 345 18.40 -24.37 7.90
C GLN A 345 18.02 -23.41 6.77
N LYS A 346 17.33 -23.91 5.74
CA LYS A 346 16.88 -23.06 4.63
C LYS A 346 15.75 -22.11 5.04
N ALA A 347 14.87 -22.54 5.95
CA ALA A 347 13.88 -21.66 6.56
C ALA A 347 14.55 -20.51 7.31
N PHE A 348 15.54 -20.81 8.16
CA PHE A 348 16.32 -19.81 8.88
C PHE A 348 17.00 -18.81 7.94
N GLU A 349 17.68 -19.27 6.90
CA GLU A 349 18.33 -18.40 5.90
C GLU A 349 17.34 -17.45 5.21
N LEU A 350 16.14 -17.93 4.87
CA LEU A 350 15.10 -17.14 4.23
C LEU A 350 14.42 -16.16 5.21
N TYR A 351 14.14 -16.57 6.45
CA TYR A 351 13.65 -15.66 7.48
C TYR A 351 14.67 -14.55 7.76
N GLN A 352 15.96 -14.88 7.84
CA GLN A 352 17.04 -13.89 7.97
C GLN A 352 17.03 -12.91 6.79
N LYS A 353 16.96 -13.41 5.55
CA LYS A 353 16.89 -12.58 4.34
C LYS A 353 15.68 -11.64 4.36
N ALA A 354 14.49 -12.13 4.70
CA ALA A 354 13.28 -11.30 4.77
C ALA A 354 13.36 -10.28 5.93
N ALA A 355 13.92 -10.68 7.08
CA ALA A 355 14.13 -9.79 8.22
C ALA A 355 15.15 -8.69 7.92
N ASP A 356 16.18 -8.96 7.10
CA ASP A 356 17.16 -7.97 6.64
C ASP A 356 16.54 -6.92 5.71
N LEU A 357 15.49 -7.30 4.99
CA LEU A 357 14.62 -6.41 4.20
C LEU A 357 13.48 -5.79 5.05
N GLU A 358 13.65 -5.76 6.38
CA GLU A 358 12.76 -5.11 7.35
C GLU A 358 11.32 -5.67 7.42
N ASN A 359 11.10 -6.90 6.96
CA ASN A 359 9.81 -7.57 7.15
C ASN A 359 9.58 -7.93 8.62
N ILE A 360 8.60 -7.28 9.26
CA ILE A 360 8.32 -7.45 10.70
C ILE A 360 7.96 -8.90 11.05
N THR A 361 7.12 -9.56 10.25
CA THR A 361 6.72 -10.96 10.48
C THR A 361 7.94 -11.90 10.43
N ALA A 362 8.82 -11.70 9.45
CA ALA A 362 10.06 -12.46 9.34
C ALA A 362 11.02 -12.19 10.51
N ILE A 363 11.07 -10.96 11.05
CA ILE A 363 11.84 -10.65 12.26
C ILE A 363 11.32 -11.47 13.45
N PHE A 364 10.00 -11.59 13.63
CA PHE A 364 9.42 -12.44 14.69
C PHE A 364 9.70 -13.93 14.47
N ASN A 365 9.60 -14.43 13.24
CA ASN A 365 9.94 -15.82 12.94
C ASN A 365 11.44 -16.11 13.16
N LEU A 366 12.31 -15.13 12.87
CA LEU A 366 13.74 -15.24 13.14
C LEU A 366 14.04 -15.18 14.65
N ILE A 367 13.29 -14.39 15.42
CA ILE A 367 13.35 -14.39 16.88
C ILE A 367 13.02 -15.79 17.41
N GLU A 368 11.96 -16.42 16.90
CA GLU A 368 11.59 -17.80 17.26
C GLU A 368 12.72 -18.77 16.91
N CYS A 369 13.35 -18.62 15.74
CA CYS A 369 14.49 -19.46 15.34
C CYS A 369 15.66 -19.37 16.33
N TYR A 370 16.06 -18.16 16.75
CA TYR A 370 17.13 -17.99 17.73
C TYR A 370 16.72 -18.34 19.16
N TYR A 371 15.43 -18.30 19.49
CA TYR A 371 14.94 -18.65 20.81
C TYR A 371 14.86 -20.16 21.01
N GLU A 372 14.37 -20.88 19.99
CA GLU A 372 14.13 -22.33 20.02
C GLU A 372 15.27 -23.15 19.40
N GLY A 373 16.16 -22.52 18.62
CA GLY A 373 17.26 -23.20 17.90
C GLY A 373 16.80 -23.86 16.59
N ILE A 374 15.83 -23.26 15.89
CA ILE A 374 15.33 -23.78 14.60
C ILE A 374 16.30 -23.36 13.50
N GLY A 375 16.96 -24.33 12.87
CA GLY A 375 17.91 -24.09 11.78
C GLY A 375 19.19 -23.32 12.17
N THR A 376 19.35 -23.00 13.45
CA THR A 376 20.48 -22.27 14.03
C THR A 376 20.69 -22.65 15.50
N ASN A 377 21.75 -22.17 16.14
CA ASN A 377 21.93 -22.34 17.58
C ASN A 377 21.09 -21.31 18.35
N ILE A 378 20.65 -21.68 19.55
CA ILE A 378 19.99 -20.74 20.47
C ILE A 378 20.92 -19.56 20.76
N ASP A 379 20.46 -18.35 20.45
CA ASP A 379 21.18 -17.10 20.69
C ASP A 379 20.26 -16.03 21.24
N LYS A 380 20.25 -15.93 22.56
CA LYS A 380 19.43 -14.98 23.29
C LYS A 380 19.85 -13.52 23.08
N GLN A 381 21.12 -13.26 22.75
CA GLN A 381 21.59 -11.92 22.45
C GLN A 381 21.05 -11.47 21.09
N LYS A 382 21.01 -12.38 20.10
CA LYS A 382 20.36 -12.13 18.81
C LYS A 382 18.86 -11.89 18.95
N VAL A 383 18.17 -12.62 19.83
CA VAL A 383 16.75 -12.35 20.15
C VAL A 383 16.56 -10.90 20.61
N PHE A 384 17.39 -10.42 21.53
CA PHE A 384 17.35 -9.03 21.99
C PHE A 384 17.60 -8.03 20.84
N GLU A 385 18.64 -8.25 20.02
CA GLU A 385 18.96 -7.38 18.87
C GLU A 385 17.80 -7.29 17.86
N LEU A 386 17.11 -8.40 17.62
CA LEU A 386 15.97 -8.46 16.71
C LEU A 386 14.73 -7.79 17.27
N TYR A 387 14.43 -7.96 18.56
CA TYR A 387 13.39 -7.18 19.23
C TYR A 387 13.69 -5.68 19.17
N GLN A 388 14.94 -5.29 19.37
CA GLN A 388 15.38 -3.91 19.24
C GLN A 388 15.19 -3.38 17.80
N LYS A 389 15.51 -4.19 16.78
CA LYS A 389 15.27 -3.87 15.37
C LYS A 389 13.78 -3.65 15.08
N ALA A 390 12.92 -4.60 15.44
CA ALA A 390 11.47 -4.48 15.23
C ALA A 390 10.85 -3.30 16.01
N ALA A 391 11.32 -3.02 17.22
CA ALA A 391 10.87 -1.89 18.03
C ALA A 391 11.25 -0.53 17.39
N ASN A 392 12.43 -0.46 16.76
CA ASN A 392 12.90 0.72 16.02
C ASN A 392 12.10 0.96 14.74
N LEU A 393 11.66 -0.11 14.06
CA LEU A 393 10.71 -0.07 12.93
C LEU A 393 9.29 0.32 13.34
N GLY A 394 9.04 0.51 14.64
CA GLY A 394 7.76 1.01 15.15
C GLY A 394 6.81 -0.07 15.66
N ASN A 395 7.14 -1.37 15.58
CA ASN A 395 6.22 -2.42 16.00
C ASN A 395 5.93 -2.37 17.52
N SER A 396 4.65 -2.24 17.90
CA SER A 396 4.17 -2.13 19.29
C SER A 396 4.53 -3.35 20.14
N THR A 397 4.30 -4.56 19.62
CA THR A 397 4.58 -5.82 20.33
C THR A 397 6.08 -5.95 20.64
N ALA A 398 6.95 -5.61 19.69
CA ALA A 398 8.40 -5.62 19.90
C ALA A 398 8.84 -4.54 20.90
N GLN A 399 8.22 -3.36 20.88
CA GLN A 399 8.47 -2.31 21.90
C GLN A 399 8.09 -2.80 23.30
N TYR A 400 6.95 -3.49 23.44
CA TYR A 400 6.57 -4.12 24.71
C TYR A 400 7.58 -5.18 25.15
N SER A 401 7.94 -6.11 24.28
CA SER A 401 8.89 -7.20 24.61
C SER A 401 10.24 -6.62 25.03
N LEU A 402 10.73 -5.61 24.32
CA LEU A 402 11.98 -4.94 24.65
C LEU A 402 11.89 -4.20 26.00
N ALA A 403 10.77 -3.54 26.29
CA ALA A 403 10.54 -2.91 27.58
C ALA A 403 10.60 -3.91 28.73
N TRP A 404 9.95 -5.07 28.54
CA TRP A 404 9.95 -6.16 29.51
C TRP A 404 11.36 -6.75 29.73
N MET A 405 12.16 -6.91 28.67
CA MET A 405 13.55 -7.37 28.79
C MET A 405 14.40 -6.40 29.62
N TYR A 406 14.27 -5.09 29.37
CA TYR A 406 14.95 -4.06 30.16
C TYR A 406 14.48 -3.99 31.62
N GLU A 407 13.19 -4.22 31.89
CA GLU A 407 12.62 -4.21 33.25
C GLU A 407 13.15 -5.37 34.11
N ASN A 408 13.19 -6.57 33.52
CA ASN A 408 13.60 -7.79 34.21
C ASN A 408 15.12 -7.99 34.22
N GLY A 409 15.85 -7.31 33.33
CA GLY A 409 17.28 -7.56 33.13
C GLY A 409 17.54 -8.93 32.51
N SER A 410 16.57 -9.42 31.73
CA SER A 410 16.71 -10.67 30.98
C SER A 410 17.56 -10.37 29.74
N GLU A 411 18.68 -11.08 29.59
CA GLU A 411 19.64 -10.97 28.48
C GLU A 411 20.43 -9.64 28.40
N VAL A 412 19.92 -8.56 28.99
CA VAL A 412 20.58 -7.26 29.12
C VAL A 412 20.61 -6.78 30.57
N LYS A 413 21.50 -5.84 30.88
CA LYS A 413 21.50 -5.19 32.20
C LYS A 413 20.16 -4.49 32.39
N LYS A 414 19.51 -4.75 33.53
CA LYS A 414 18.28 -4.07 33.95
C LYS A 414 18.42 -2.55 33.77
N ASP A 415 17.50 -1.96 33.01
CA ASP A 415 17.44 -0.54 32.70
C ASP A 415 15.99 -0.06 32.69
N ILE A 416 15.56 0.39 33.86
CA ILE A 416 14.20 0.86 34.09
C ILE A 416 13.83 2.06 33.20
N ASN A 417 14.77 2.96 32.91
CA ASN A 417 14.47 4.14 32.11
C ASN A 417 14.17 3.75 30.67
N ASN A 418 14.94 2.81 30.11
CA ASN A 418 14.67 2.24 28.80
C ASN A 418 13.37 1.43 28.78
N ALA A 419 13.08 0.64 29.83
CA ALA A 419 11.81 -0.06 29.96
C ALA A 419 10.61 0.89 29.84
N ILE A 420 10.62 2.00 30.60
CA ILE A 420 9.55 3.00 30.58
C ILE A 420 9.47 3.71 29.23
N TYR A 421 10.61 4.04 28.63
CA TYR A 421 10.64 4.65 27.31
C TYR A 421 9.88 3.79 26.28
N TRP A 422 10.18 2.49 26.24
CA TRP A 422 9.55 1.56 25.31
C TRP A 422 8.10 1.24 25.66
N TYR A 423 7.74 1.08 26.95
CA TYR A 423 6.34 0.94 27.37
C TYR A 423 5.50 2.16 26.98
N LYS A 424 6.03 3.39 27.15
CA LYS A 424 5.35 4.62 26.71
C LYS A 424 5.16 4.64 25.19
N LYS A 425 6.15 4.20 24.41
CA LYS A 425 6.08 4.17 22.95
C LYS A 425 5.04 3.15 22.46
N SER A 426 5.02 1.94 23.04
CA SER A 426 4.01 0.91 22.74
C SER A 426 2.60 1.40 23.09
N ALA A 427 2.40 1.92 24.30
CA ALA A 427 1.09 2.35 24.80
C ALA A 427 0.46 3.50 23.99
N LYS A 428 1.28 4.36 23.37
CA LYS A 428 0.80 5.43 22.46
C LYS A 428 0.17 4.88 21.20
N GLN A 429 0.65 3.73 20.71
CA GLN A 429 0.18 3.11 19.47
C GLN A 429 -1.08 2.27 19.66
N GLY A 430 -1.71 2.28 20.85
CA GLY A 430 -2.84 1.45 21.27
C GLY A 430 -4.03 1.38 20.31
N HIS A 431 -3.87 0.71 19.18
CA HIS A 431 -4.87 0.58 18.14
C HIS A 431 -5.84 -0.55 18.45
N THR A 432 -7.10 -0.21 18.22
CA THR A 432 -8.31 -1.00 18.27
C THR A 432 -8.46 -1.84 17.01
N GLY A 433 -8.26 -3.14 17.18
CA GLY A 433 -8.43 -4.23 16.22
C GLY A 433 -7.98 -5.49 16.96
N ALA A 434 -8.76 -6.57 16.91
CA ALA A 434 -8.59 -7.69 17.83
C ALA A 434 -7.12 -8.21 17.87
N VAL A 435 -6.64 -8.45 19.10
CA VAL A 435 -5.48 -9.28 19.48
C VAL A 435 -4.06 -8.67 19.54
N ASP A 436 -3.84 -7.38 19.78
CA ASP A 436 -2.49 -6.91 20.25
C ASP A 436 -2.38 -6.95 21.79
N LEU A 437 -2.48 -8.16 22.36
CA LEU A 437 -2.41 -8.41 23.81
C LEU A 437 -1.12 -7.86 24.44
N GLY A 438 -0.01 -7.86 23.70
CA GLY A 438 1.27 -7.29 24.13
C GLY A 438 1.17 -5.80 24.42
N ASN A 439 0.50 -5.03 23.55
CA ASN A 439 0.30 -3.60 23.73
C ASN A 439 -0.56 -3.29 24.98
N ILE A 440 -1.65 -4.02 25.18
CA ILE A 440 -2.54 -3.78 26.33
C ILE A 440 -1.84 -4.14 27.66
N ASN A 441 -1.02 -5.20 27.68
CA ASN A 441 -0.15 -5.51 28.82
C ASN A 441 0.87 -4.40 29.08
N GLY A 442 1.42 -3.77 28.04
CA GLY A 442 2.29 -2.60 28.15
C GLY A 442 1.62 -1.40 28.80
N ILE A 443 0.34 -1.14 28.47
CA ILE A 443 -0.46 -0.09 29.14
C ILE A 443 -0.59 -0.39 30.64
N ASN A 444 -0.90 -1.64 31.01
CA ASN A 444 -0.99 -2.06 32.40
C ASN A 444 0.37 -1.92 33.12
N ASN A 445 1.48 -2.39 32.54
CA ASN A 445 2.80 -2.30 33.18
C ASN A 445 3.27 -0.84 33.33
N LEU A 446 2.93 0.03 32.38
CA LEU A 446 3.17 1.47 32.53
C LEU A 446 2.37 2.07 33.70
N GLY A 447 1.14 1.59 33.94
CA GLY A 447 0.34 1.95 35.11
C GLY A 447 1.06 1.59 36.42
N TRP A 448 1.63 0.38 36.50
CA TRP A 448 2.47 -0.04 37.63
C TRP A 448 3.73 0.82 37.79
N CYS A 449 4.38 1.25 36.70
CA CYS A 449 5.52 2.17 36.78
C CYS A 449 5.15 3.51 37.45
N TYR A 450 3.98 4.08 37.12
CA TYR A 450 3.48 5.31 37.77
C TYR A 450 2.99 5.08 39.21
N TYR A 451 2.52 3.87 39.54
CA TYR A 451 2.13 3.52 40.90
C TYR A 451 3.34 3.46 41.83
N GLU A 452 4.39 2.74 41.42
CA GLU A 452 5.57 2.48 42.26
C GLU A 452 6.63 3.59 42.18
N GLY A 453 6.48 4.55 41.28
CA GLY A 453 7.51 5.58 41.03
C GLY A 453 8.77 5.00 40.39
N ILE A 454 8.62 3.88 39.68
CA ILE A 454 9.71 3.23 38.97
C ILE A 454 10.01 4.07 37.73
N GLY A 455 11.18 4.75 37.73
CA GLY A 455 11.70 5.62 36.66
C GLY A 455 10.74 6.74 36.19
N THR A 456 9.72 7.03 36.98
CA THR A 456 8.79 8.16 36.83
C THR A 456 8.46 8.68 38.22
N ASP A 457 7.99 9.92 38.34
CA ASP A 457 7.38 10.37 39.59
C ASP A 457 6.09 9.59 39.86
N ILE A 458 5.86 9.23 41.12
CA ILE A 458 4.62 8.57 41.56
C ILE A 458 3.42 9.42 41.11
N ASN A 459 2.52 8.81 40.34
CA ASN A 459 1.32 9.46 39.83
C ASN A 459 0.13 8.50 39.87
N THR A 460 -0.60 8.54 40.98
CA THR A 460 -1.73 7.64 41.25
C THR A 460 -2.92 7.89 40.32
N LEU A 461 -3.14 9.14 39.87
CA LEU A 461 -4.18 9.46 38.88
C LEU A 461 -3.88 8.83 37.53
N LYS A 462 -2.63 8.99 37.06
CA LYS A 462 -2.21 8.43 35.76
C LYS A 462 -2.12 6.91 35.78
N CYS A 463 -1.72 6.34 36.90
CA CYS A 463 -1.83 4.90 37.16
C CYS A 463 -3.29 4.42 37.00
N PHE A 464 -4.24 5.09 37.67
CA PHE A 464 -5.67 4.76 37.57
C PHE A 464 -6.18 4.86 36.13
N GLU A 465 -5.86 5.94 35.41
CA GLU A 465 -6.25 6.13 34.00
C GLU A 465 -5.72 5.01 33.09
N LEU A 466 -4.47 4.58 33.29
CA LEU A 466 -3.86 3.51 32.49
C LEU A 466 -4.47 2.14 32.79
N PHE A 467 -4.69 1.80 34.06
CA PHE A 467 -5.39 0.56 34.42
C PHE A 467 -6.84 0.55 33.92
N GLN A 468 -7.54 1.68 34.01
CA GLN A 468 -8.88 1.84 33.46
C GLN A 468 -8.88 1.59 31.95
N LYS A 469 -7.97 2.22 31.21
CA LYS A 469 -7.82 2.03 29.77
C LYS A 469 -7.55 0.56 29.42
N ALA A 470 -6.65 -0.11 30.15
CA ALA A 470 -6.37 -1.53 29.91
C ALA A 470 -7.60 -2.42 30.19
N ALA A 471 -8.34 -2.14 31.26
CA ALA A 471 -9.56 -2.85 31.61
C ALA A 471 -10.68 -2.67 30.58
N ASP A 472 -10.86 -1.45 30.06
CA ASP A 472 -11.87 -1.11 29.05
C ASP A 472 -11.58 -1.81 27.71
N LEU A 473 -10.30 -2.07 27.42
CA LEU A 473 -9.85 -2.89 26.28
C LEU A 473 -9.97 -4.40 26.51
N GLY A 474 -10.55 -4.84 27.64
CA GLY A 474 -10.81 -6.25 27.93
C GLY A 474 -9.66 -7.00 28.59
N ASN A 475 -8.58 -6.33 29.01
CA ASN A 475 -7.42 -7.01 29.60
C ASN A 475 -7.66 -7.43 31.05
N SER A 476 -7.44 -8.71 31.35
CA SER A 476 -7.70 -9.28 32.68
C SER A 476 -6.73 -8.77 33.76
N TYR A 477 -5.47 -8.47 33.41
CA TYR A 477 -4.54 -7.82 34.32
C TYR A 477 -4.95 -6.37 34.61
N GLY A 478 -5.36 -5.61 33.58
CA GLY A 478 -5.88 -4.25 33.71
C GLY A 478 -7.13 -4.20 34.60
N MET A 479 -8.09 -5.12 34.40
CA MET A 479 -9.26 -5.26 35.27
C MET A 479 -8.86 -5.56 36.72
N SER A 480 -7.90 -6.47 36.95
CA SER A 480 -7.39 -6.78 38.29
C SER A 480 -6.69 -5.58 38.94
N SER A 481 -5.82 -4.89 38.21
CA SER A 481 -5.10 -3.70 38.68
C SER A 481 -6.05 -2.53 38.96
N LEU A 482 -7.08 -2.33 38.12
CA LEU A 482 -8.13 -1.34 38.36
C LEU A 482 -8.98 -1.70 39.59
N GLY A 483 -9.29 -2.99 39.77
CA GLY A 483 -9.95 -3.49 40.97
C GLY A 483 -9.14 -3.19 42.23
N TYR A 484 -7.81 -3.33 42.15
CA TYR A 484 -6.89 -2.94 43.21
C TYR A 484 -6.94 -1.44 43.51
N CYS A 485 -7.00 -0.59 42.47
CA CYS A 485 -7.17 0.84 42.68
C CYS A 485 -8.48 1.21 43.40
N PHE A 486 -9.60 0.58 43.04
CA PHE A 486 -10.87 0.82 43.74
C PHE A 486 -10.87 0.26 45.17
N LYS A 487 -10.15 -0.83 45.44
CA LYS A 487 -10.01 -1.38 46.79
C LYS A 487 -9.22 -0.42 47.71
N GLU A 488 -8.09 0.09 47.21
CA GLU A 488 -7.15 0.88 48.02
C GLU A 488 -7.36 2.41 47.90
N GLY A 489 -8.21 2.88 46.97
CA GLY A 489 -8.41 4.31 46.70
C GLY A 489 -7.25 4.96 45.94
N ILE A 490 -6.60 4.22 45.04
CA ILE A 490 -5.46 4.73 44.25
C ILE A 490 -5.99 5.50 43.04
N GLY A 491 -5.79 6.81 43.03
CA GLY A 491 -6.26 7.69 41.95
C GLY A 491 -7.78 7.80 41.84
N THR A 492 -8.52 7.26 42.81
CA THR A 492 -9.99 7.24 42.88
C THR A 492 -10.45 7.08 44.33
N ASN A 493 -11.76 7.17 44.57
CA ASN A 493 -12.32 6.87 45.88
C ASN A 493 -12.47 5.36 46.10
N ILE A 494 -12.31 4.90 47.34
CA ILE A 494 -12.51 3.50 47.71
C ILE A 494 -13.93 3.06 47.30
N ASN A 495 -14.01 1.97 46.54
CA ASN A 495 -15.25 1.36 46.09
C ASN A 495 -15.11 -0.17 46.01
N ASN A 496 -15.37 -0.83 47.15
CA ASN A 496 -15.24 -2.28 47.27
C ASN A 496 -16.19 -3.05 46.34
N GLN A 497 -17.37 -2.51 46.04
CA GLN A 497 -18.33 -3.12 45.11
C GLN A 497 -17.77 -3.19 43.69
N LYS A 498 -17.23 -2.07 43.18
CA LYS A 498 -16.56 -2.04 41.87
C LYS A 498 -15.31 -2.91 41.83
N ALA A 499 -14.52 -2.90 42.91
CA ALA A 499 -13.35 -3.79 43.01
C ALA A 499 -13.75 -5.26 42.87
N PHE A 500 -14.77 -5.69 43.61
CA PHE A 500 -15.33 -7.05 43.53
C PHE A 500 -15.81 -7.40 42.12
N GLU A 501 -16.57 -6.52 41.47
CA GLU A 501 -17.06 -6.74 40.10
C GLU A 501 -15.93 -6.89 39.07
N LEU A 502 -14.87 -6.09 39.20
CA LEU A 502 -13.70 -6.17 38.33
C LEU A 502 -12.88 -7.45 38.57
N TYR A 503 -12.65 -7.82 39.83
CA TYR A 503 -11.99 -9.10 40.15
C TYR A 503 -12.78 -10.29 39.62
N LYS A 504 -14.12 -10.24 39.70
CA LYS A 504 -14.99 -11.27 39.13
C LYS A 504 -14.82 -11.37 37.61
N LYS A 505 -14.92 -10.25 36.88
CA LYS A 505 -14.73 -10.22 35.42
C LYS A 505 -13.35 -10.76 35.02
N ALA A 506 -12.29 -10.34 35.71
CA ALA A 506 -10.94 -10.82 35.43
C ALA A 506 -10.74 -12.30 35.79
N ALA A 507 -11.38 -12.78 36.86
CA ALA A 507 -11.36 -14.19 37.25
C ALA A 507 -12.12 -15.08 36.26
N ASP A 508 -13.19 -14.57 35.64
CA ASP A 508 -13.91 -15.27 34.56
C ASP A 508 -13.00 -15.47 33.34
N LEU A 509 -12.08 -14.52 33.08
CA LEU A 509 -10.98 -14.61 32.11
C LEU A 509 -9.74 -15.38 32.63
N GLU A 510 -9.92 -16.22 33.66
CA GLU A 510 -8.88 -17.11 34.22
C GLU A 510 -7.64 -16.42 34.81
N ASN A 511 -7.73 -15.13 35.15
CA ASN A 511 -6.61 -14.42 35.78
C ASN A 511 -6.40 -14.87 37.23
N LEU A 512 -5.27 -15.54 37.51
CA LEU A 512 -4.93 -16.07 38.83
C LEU A 512 -4.84 -15.01 39.93
N ILE A 513 -4.35 -13.80 39.62
CA ILE A 513 -4.27 -12.69 40.58
C ILE A 513 -5.68 -12.24 40.97
N ALA A 514 -6.56 -12.10 39.98
CA ALA A 514 -7.95 -11.73 40.22
C ALA A 514 -8.72 -12.80 40.98
N ILE A 515 -8.50 -14.10 40.68
CA ILE A 515 -9.11 -15.20 41.44
C ILE A 515 -8.69 -15.12 42.91
N LYS A 516 -7.40 -14.88 43.20
CA LYS A 516 -6.91 -14.70 44.58
C LYS A 516 -7.58 -13.51 45.28
N ASN A 517 -7.70 -12.38 44.59
CA ASN A 517 -8.36 -11.19 45.14
C ASN A 517 -9.87 -11.41 45.36
N LEU A 518 -10.53 -12.15 44.48
CA LEU A 518 -11.93 -12.50 44.59
C LEU A 518 -12.19 -13.48 45.75
N VAL A 519 -11.29 -14.43 45.98
CA VAL A 519 -11.31 -15.29 47.17
C VAL A 519 -11.26 -14.43 48.44
N TRP A 520 -10.31 -13.50 48.51
CA TRP A 520 -10.20 -12.60 49.65
C TRP A 520 -11.49 -11.77 49.88
N CYS A 521 -12.15 -11.32 48.80
CA CYS A 521 -13.44 -10.65 48.88
C CYS A 521 -14.53 -11.52 49.50
N TYR A 522 -14.66 -12.79 49.08
CA TYR A 522 -15.66 -13.72 49.62
C TYR A 522 -15.33 -14.23 51.03
N GLU A 523 -14.05 -14.29 51.42
CA GLU A 523 -13.66 -14.64 52.79
C GLU A 523 -13.99 -13.52 53.79
N ASN A 524 -13.81 -12.26 53.37
CA ASN A 524 -13.88 -11.10 54.25
C ASN A 524 -15.12 -10.23 54.05
N GLY A 525 -16.01 -10.58 53.11
CA GLY A 525 -17.22 -9.81 52.83
C GLY A 525 -16.94 -8.44 52.20
N ILE A 526 -15.94 -8.35 51.32
CA ILE A 526 -15.51 -7.08 50.71
C ILE A 526 -16.20 -6.90 49.36
N GLY A 527 -17.16 -5.96 49.30
CA GLY A 527 -17.98 -5.72 48.11
C GLY A 527 -18.97 -6.84 47.81
N THR A 528 -19.16 -7.77 48.75
CA THR A 528 -20.08 -8.91 48.66
C THR A 528 -20.32 -9.49 50.06
N ASN A 529 -21.22 -10.47 50.20
CA ASN A 529 -21.38 -11.22 51.44
C ASN A 529 -20.33 -12.34 51.54
N VAL A 530 -20.00 -12.73 52.77
CA VAL A 530 -19.13 -13.89 53.00
C VAL A 530 -19.76 -15.15 52.41
N ASP A 531 -19.02 -15.86 51.55
CA ASP A 531 -19.50 -17.07 50.87
C ASP A 531 -18.39 -18.13 50.77
N LYS A 532 -18.37 -19.04 51.76
CA LYS A 532 -17.39 -20.13 51.83
C LYS A 532 -17.51 -21.13 50.68
N LYS A 533 -18.71 -21.30 50.10
CA LYS A 533 -18.92 -22.19 48.97
C LYS A 533 -18.25 -21.61 47.72
N LYS A 534 -18.41 -20.32 47.48
CA LYS A 534 -17.71 -19.61 46.39
C LYS A 534 -16.19 -19.61 46.56
N VAL A 535 -15.69 -19.46 47.79
CA VAL A 535 -14.25 -19.59 48.08
C VAL A 535 -13.73 -20.96 47.66
N PHE A 536 -14.43 -22.04 48.02
CA PHE A 536 -14.06 -23.39 47.64
C PHE A 536 -14.05 -23.58 46.10
N GLU A 537 -15.10 -23.13 45.41
CA GLU A 537 -15.18 -23.18 43.94
C GLU A 537 -14.02 -22.42 43.26
N LEU A 538 -13.64 -21.26 43.79
CA LEU A 538 -12.54 -20.46 43.26
C LEU A 538 -11.17 -21.10 43.53
N TYR A 539 -10.97 -21.74 44.69
CA TYR A 539 -9.76 -22.52 44.94
C TYR A 539 -9.65 -23.73 44.01
N GLN A 540 -10.75 -24.42 43.69
CA GLN A 540 -10.76 -25.46 42.66
C GLN A 540 -10.33 -24.90 41.29
N LYS A 541 -10.94 -23.78 40.87
CA LYS A 541 -10.59 -23.13 39.60
C LYS A 541 -9.10 -22.76 39.55
N ALA A 542 -8.58 -22.09 40.58
CA ALA A 542 -7.17 -21.71 40.63
C ALA A 542 -6.22 -22.93 40.70
N ALA A 543 -6.61 -24.01 41.38
CA ALA A 543 -5.83 -25.24 41.44
C ALA A 543 -5.74 -25.95 40.08
N HIS A 544 -6.83 -25.97 39.31
CA HIS A 544 -6.84 -26.46 37.92
C HIS A 544 -5.96 -25.62 37.00
N LEU A 545 -5.89 -24.31 37.23
CA LEU A 545 -4.98 -23.39 36.54
C LEU A 545 -3.53 -23.45 37.06
N GLY A 546 -3.20 -24.40 37.95
CA GLY A 546 -1.83 -24.66 38.41
C GLY A 546 -1.35 -23.87 39.63
N SER A 547 -2.24 -23.16 40.34
CA SER A 547 -1.85 -22.42 41.56
C SER A 547 -1.57 -23.35 42.74
N SER A 548 -0.29 -23.46 43.12
CA SER A 548 0.15 -24.28 44.27
C SER A 548 -0.45 -23.82 45.60
N THR A 549 -0.60 -22.50 45.80
CA THR A 549 -1.27 -21.93 46.98
C THR A 549 -2.74 -22.34 47.04
N ALA A 550 -3.42 -22.35 45.89
CA ALA A 550 -4.83 -22.78 45.84
C ALA A 550 -4.96 -24.28 46.10
N GLN A 551 -4.06 -25.10 45.55
CA GLN A 551 -4.01 -26.55 45.83
C GLN A 551 -3.83 -26.82 47.33
N TYR A 552 -2.92 -26.11 47.99
CA TYR A 552 -2.69 -26.21 49.43
C TYR A 552 -3.92 -25.81 50.26
N ASN A 553 -4.54 -24.66 49.95
CA ASN A 553 -5.72 -24.20 50.67
C ASN A 553 -6.93 -25.11 50.44
N LEU A 554 -7.09 -25.63 49.23
CA LEU A 554 -8.13 -26.60 48.91
C LEU A 554 -7.94 -27.92 49.67
N ALA A 555 -6.70 -28.40 49.80
CA ALA A 555 -6.38 -29.58 50.60
C ALA A 555 -6.79 -29.39 52.07
N LYS A 556 -6.46 -28.22 52.66
CA LYS A 556 -6.91 -27.88 54.03
C LYS A 556 -8.43 -27.86 54.19
N MET A 557 -9.15 -27.35 53.18
CA MET A 557 -10.61 -27.32 53.22
C MET A 557 -11.24 -28.71 53.10
N TYR A 558 -10.56 -29.69 52.49
CA TYR A 558 -11.00 -31.08 52.49
C TYR A 558 -10.71 -31.80 53.82
N GLU A 559 -9.75 -31.32 54.61
CA GLU A 559 -9.41 -31.87 55.93
C GLU A 559 -10.29 -31.35 57.08
N SER A 560 -10.88 -30.16 56.92
CA SER A 560 -11.74 -29.48 57.91
C SER A 560 -13.22 -29.78 57.72
#